data_AF-A0A538GGN1-F1
#
_entry.id   AF-A0A538GGN1-F1
#
_cell.length_a   1.000
_cell.length_b   1.000
_cell.length_c   1.000
_cell.angle_alpha   90.00
_cell.angle_beta   90.00
_cell.angle_gamma   90.00
#
_symmetry.space_group_name_H-M   'P 1'
#
loop_
_entity.id
_entity.type
_entity.pdbx_description
1 polymer ?
#
loop_
_entity_poly.entity_id
_entity_poly.type
_entity_poly.pdbx_seq_one_letter_code
_entity_poly.pdbx_strand_id
1 'polypeptide(L)'
;ERLLESAEELPASEAAAIVHGDLHFRQVLVADDETPTGVIDWVDVCRSDPAIDLSMLWSYIPPEGRDIFLAEYGPVGEEQLLRARVVALSLSAALALYGHAEGFPTVAREALCGLSRTAG
;
A
#
# COMPACT_ATOMS: atom_id res chain seq x y z
N GLU A 1 -3.04 -9.89 15.29
CA GLU A 1 -2.15 -11.00 15.69
C GLU A 1 -1.83 -11.93 14.52
N ARG A 2 -2.74 -12.80 14.06
CA ARG A 2 -2.45 -13.81 13.01
C ARG A 2 -1.74 -13.32 11.73
N LEU A 3 -2.00 -12.10 11.26
CA LEU A 3 -1.35 -11.56 10.05
C LEU A 3 0.16 -11.39 10.22
N LEU A 4 0.58 -10.74 11.31
CA LEU A 4 2.00 -10.45 11.57
C LEU A 4 2.74 -11.74 11.90
N GLU A 5 2.13 -12.61 12.71
CA GLU A 5 2.68 -13.94 13.02
C GLU A 5 2.91 -14.76 11.74
N SER A 6 1.95 -14.79 10.81
CA SER A 6 2.13 -15.50 9.53
C SER A 6 3.22 -14.89 8.66
N ALA A 7 3.40 -13.56 8.73
CA ALA A 7 4.40 -12.86 7.94
C ALA A 7 5.82 -13.00 8.51
N GLU A 8 5.98 -13.17 9.83
CA GLU A 8 7.27 -13.43 10.48
C GLU A 8 7.87 -14.77 10.05
N GLU A 9 7.05 -15.76 9.72
CA GLU A 9 7.48 -17.07 9.23
C GLU A 9 7.88 -17.07 7.74
N LEU A 10 7.67 -15.96 7.02
CA LEU A 10 8.05 -15.88 5.62
C LEU A 10 9.57 -15.89 5.45
N PRO A 11 10.11 -16.54 4.39
CA PRO A 11 11.54 -16.45 4.08
C PRO A 11 11.95 -15.01 3.73
N ALA A 12 13.24 -14.78 3.49
CA ALA A 12 13.63 -13.53 2.82
C ALA A 12 13.05 -13.52 1.40
N SER A 13 12.60 -12.36 0.92
CA SER A 13 12.15 -12.24 -0.46
C SER A 13 13.33 -12.28 -1.42
N GLU A 14 13.19 -13.06 -2.49
CA GLU A 14 14.15 -13.08 -3.61
C GLU A 14 13.72 -12.15 -4.75
N ALA A 15 12.49 -11.60 -4.69
CA ALA A 15 11.96 -10.70 -5.70
C ALA A 15 12.61 -9.31 -5.57
N ALA A 16 12.97 -8.72 -6.72
CA ALA A 16 13.51 -7.37 -6.78
C ALA A 16 13.03 -6.64 -8.04
N ALA A 17 12.40 -5.49 -7.87
CA ALA A 17 12.01 -4.57 -8.93
C ALA A 17 12.43 -3.14 -8.60
N ILE A 18 12.34 -2.25 -9.58
CA ILE A 18 12.35 -0.81 -9.29
C ILE A 18 10.99 -0.49 -8.68
N VAL A 19 11.00 0.09 -7.48
CA VAL A 19 9.80 0.49 -6.74
C VAL A 19 9.85 2.00 -6.50
N HIS A 20 8.68 2.62 -6.41
CA HIS A 20 8.49 4.01 -5.98
C HIS A 20 8.97 4.19 -4.53
N GLY A 21 8.74 3.20 -3.67
CA GLY A 21 9.29 3.17 -2.30
C GLY A 21 8.32 3.68 -1.24
N ASP A 22 7.49 4.67 -1.58
CA ASP A 22 6.45 5.24 -0.70
C ASP A 22 5.08 5.42 -1.42
N LEU A 23 4.66 4.42 -2.21
CA LEU A 23 3.45 4.56 -3.03
C LEU A 23 2.17 4.43 -2.19
N HIS A 24 1.63 5.56 -1.74
CA HIS A 24 0.31 5.64 -1.08
C HIS A 24 -0.59 6.73 -1.70
N PHE A 25 -1.82 6.85 -1.18
CA PHE A 25 -2.88 7.68 -1.76
C PHE A 25 -2.54 9.18 -1.93
N ARG A 26 -1.52 9.70 -1.24
CA ARG A 26 -1.10 11.11 -1.40
C ARG A 26 -0.15 11.29 -2.59
N GLN A 27 0.37 10.19 -3.12
CA GLN A 27 1.33 10.16 -4.22
C GLN A 27 0.66 9.95 -5.57
N VAL A 28 -0.66 9.79 -5.60
CA VAL A 28 -1.48 9.63 -6.81
C VAL A 28 -2.28 10.90 -7.05
N LEU A 29 -2.12 11.48 -8.23
CA LEU A 29 -2.95 12.59 -8.69
C LEU A 29 -4.19 12.06 -9.39
N VAL A 30 -5.34 12.66 -9.09
CA VAL A 30 -6.64 12.25 -9.62
C VAL A 30 -7.32 13.50 -10.20
N ALA A 31 -7.88 13.36 -11.40
CA ALA A 31 -8.67 14.42 -12.04
C ALA A 31 -10.06 14.57 -11.39
N ASP A 32 -10.79 15.62 -11.78
CA ASP A 32 -12.15 15.87 -11.28
C ASP A 32 -13.13 14.74 -11.62
N ASP A 33 -12.84 13.94 -12.66
CA ASP A 33 -13.62 12.78 -13.07
C ASP A 33 -13.16 11.45 -12.43
N GLU A 34 -12.38 11.54 -11.36
CA GLU A 34 -11.83 10.40 -10.61
C GLU A 34 -10.77 9.57 -11.36
N THR A 35 -10.34 10.01 -12.56
CA THR A 35 -9.29 9.32 -13.32
C THR A 35 -7.90 9.57 -12.72
N PRO A 36 -7.07 8.53 -12.49
CA PRO A 36 -5.66 8.72 -12.12
C PRO A 36 -4.88 9.40 -13.26
N THR A 37 -4.15 10.47 -12.95
CA THR A 37 -3.44 11.29 -13.94
C THR A 37 -1.93 11.34 -13.75
N GLY A 38 -1.42 10.93 -12.59
CA GLY A 38 0.02 10.93 -12.36
C GLY A 38 0.43 10.34 -11.01
N VAL A 39 1.72 10.04 -10.91
CA VAL A 39 2.39 9.61 -9.68
C VAL A 39 3.54 10.58 -9.39
N ILE A 40 3.61 11.06 -8.15
CA ILE A 40 4.57 12.09 -7.71
C ILE A 40 5.41 11.60 -6.53
N ASP A 41 6.48 12.35 -6.22
CA ASP A 41 7.34 12.14 -5.06
C ASP A 41 8.22 10.88 -5.12
N TRP A 42 9.02 10.80 -6.19
CA TRP A 42 9.93 9.70 -6.47
C TRP A 42 11.23 9.72 -5.64
N VAL A 43 11.26 10.41 -4.50
CA VAL A 43 12.48 10.58 -3.70
C VAL A 43 12.99 9.26 -3.11
N ASP A 44 12.09 8.31 -2.84
CA ASP A 44 12.38 7.00 -2.26
C ASP A 44 12.55 5.87 -3.31
N VAL A 45 12.65 6.24 -4.59
CA VAL A 45 12.78 5.27 -5.69
C VAL A 45 14.03 4.42 -5.49
N CYS A 46 13.85 3.10 -5.49
CA CYS A 46 14.95 2.17 -5.25
C CYS A 46 14.68 0.80 -5.87
N ARG A 47 15.68 -0.10 -5.79
CA ARG A 47 15.50 -1.51 -6.15
C ARG A 47 15.21 -2.31 -4.89
N SER A 48 14.01 -2.87 -4.78
CA SER A 48 13.53 -3.57 -3.58
C SER A 48 12.42 -4.57 -3.92
N ASP A 49 11.83 -5.20 -2.89
CA ASP A 49 10.69 -6.09 -3.03
C ASP A 49 9.46 -5.33 -3.60
N PRO A 50 8.82 -5.80 -4.69
CA PRO A 50 7.62 -5.17 -5.25
C PRO A 50 6.45 -5.05 -4.26
N ALA A 51 6.44 -5.85 -3.19
CA ALA A 51 5.46 -5.77 -2.10
C ALA A 51 5.36 -4.36 -1.48
N ILE A 52 6.42 -3.55 -1.57
CA ILE A 52 6.43 -2.17 -1.07
C ILE A 52 5.36 -1.34 -1.78
N ASP A 53 5.37 -1.29 -3.12
CA ASP A 53 4.39 -0.52 -3.88
C ASP A 53 3.05 -1.25 -3.98
N LEU A 54 3.07 -2.59 -4.01
CA LEU A 54 1.85 -3.40 -4.02
C LEU A 54 1.03 -3.24 -2.74
N SER A 55 1.60 -2.67 -1.67
CA SER A 55 0.86 -2.30 -0.46
C SER A 55 -0.37 -1.43 -0.75
N MET A 56 -0.36 -0.66 -1.85
CA MET A 56 -1.51 0.13 -2.32
C MET A 56 -2.77 -0.72 -2.58
N LEU A 57 -2.62 -2.00 -2.96
CA LEU A 57 -3.71 -2.95 -3.13
C LEU A 57 -4.56 -3.09 -1.84
N TRP A 58 -3.90 -3.03 -0.69
CA TRP A 58 -4.54 -3.19 0.61
C TRP A 58 -4.90 -1.84 1.23
N SER A 59 -4.00 -0.86 1.12
CA SER A 59 -4.14 0.43 1.79
C SER A 59 -5.08 1.39 1.07
N TYR A 60 -5.29 1.25 -0.25
CA TYR A 60 -6.09 2.20 -1.03
C TYR A 60 -7.21 1.55 -1.85
N ILE A 61 -6.92 0.45 -2.54
CA ILE A 61 -7.91 -0.21 -3.41
C ILE A 61 -9.04 -0.86 -2.57
N PRO A 62 -10.32 -0.58 -2.86
CA PRO A 62 -11.45 -1.24 -2.21
C PRO A 62 -11.45 -2.76 -2.45
N PRO A 63 -11.92 -3.59 -1.51
CA PRO A 63 -11.95 -5.05 -1.68
C PRO A 63 -12.55 -5.52 -3.01
N GLU A 64 -13.63 -4.89 -3.47
CA GLU A 64 -14.32 -5.17 -4.73
C GLU A 64 -13.49 -4.88 -5.99
N GLY A 65 -12.45 -4.05 -5.90
CA GLY A 65 -11.55 -3.72 -7.01
C GLY A 65 -10.27 -4.55 -7.08
N ARG A 66 -9.99 -5.37 -6.06
CA ARG A 66 -8.71 -6.10 -5.94
C ARG A 66 -8.50 -7.13 -7.04
N ASP A 67 -9.55 -7.84 -7.43
CA ASP A 67 -9.47 -8.85 -8.49
C ASP A 67 -9.12 -8.21 -9.85
N ILE A 68 -9.74 -7.05 -10.16
CA ILE A 68 -9.44 -6.29 -11.37
C ILE A 68 -8.02 -5.75 -11.33
N PHE A 69 -7.60 -5.18 -10.19
CA PHE A 69 -6.24 -4.69 -10.01
C PHE A 69 -5.21 -5.80 -10.26
N LEU A 70 -5.40 -6.98 -9.66
CA LEU A 70 -4.47 -8.11 -9.79
C LEU A 70 -4.48 -8.70 -11.20
N ALA A 71 -5.63 -8.71 -11.88
CA ALA A 71 -5.71 -9.14 -13.28
C ALA A 71 -4.85 -8.25 -14.21
N GLU A 72 -4.84 -6.93 -13.97
CA GLU A 72 -4.03 -5.98 -14.74
C GLU A 72 -2.56 -5.94 -14.28
N TYR A 73 -2.29 -6.03 -12.98
CA TYR A 73 -0.93 -6.02 -12.43
C TYR A 73 -0.14 -7.28 -12.86
N GLY A 74 -0.84 -8.41 -12.96
CA GLY A 74 -0.27 -9.70 -13.33
C GLY A 74 -0.08 -10.64 -12.13
N PRO A 75 0.59 -11.78 -12.34
CA PRO A 75 0.71 -12.82 -11.32
C PRO A 75 1.42 -12.33 -10.05
N VAL A 76 0.78 -12.54 -8.89
CA VAL A 76 1.35 -12.25 -7.56
C VAL A 76 1.19 -13.48 -6.67
N GLY A 77 2.26 -13.91 -6.02
CA GLY A 77 2.23 -15.03 -5.06
C GLY A 77 1.61 -14.65 -3.72
N GLU A 78 1.10 -15.66 -2.99
CA GLU A 78 0.49 -15.46 -1.66
C GLU A 78 1.45 -14.81 -0.65
N GLU A 79 2.74 -15.21 -0.66
CA GLU A 79 3.76 -14.62 0.21
C GLU A 79 3.97 -13.13 -0.10
N GLN A 80 3.99 -12.75 -1.38
CA GLN A 80 4.16 -11.35 -1.81
C GLN A 80 2.94 -10.52 -1.43
N LEU A 81 1.73 -11.08 -1.57
CA LEU A 81 0.50 -10.45 -1.09
C LEU A 81 0.51 -10.25 0.43
N LEU A 82 1.00 -11.24 1.19
CA LEU A 82 1.13 -11.15 2.64
C LEU A 82 2.13 -10.07 3.05
N ARG A 83 3.31 -10.00 2.41
CA ARG A 83 4.27 -8.90 2.62
C ARG A 83 3.65 -7.53 2.32
N ALA A 84 2.98 -7.40 1.17
CA ALA A 84 2.33 -6.16 0.77
C ALA A 84 1.27 -5.72 1.78
N ARG A 85 0.53 -6.67 2.36
CA ARG A 85 -0.47 -6.41 3.39
C ARG A 85 0.16 -5.93 4.70
N VAL A 86 1.31 -6.47 5.09
CA VAL A 86 2.06 -5.98 6.27
C VAL A 86 2.60 -4.57 6.07
N VAL A 87 3.15 -4.28 4.88
CA VAL A 87 3.60 -2.92 4.53
C VAL A 87 2.41 -1.95 4.58
N ALA A 88 1.27 -2.32 4.00
CA ALA A 88 0.06 -1.50 4.01
C ALA A 88 -0.44 -1.17 5.42
N LEU A 89 -0.35 -2.14 6.34
CA LEU A 89 -0.75 -1.97 7.73
C LEU A 89 0.13 -0.92 8.42
N SER A 90 1.45 -1.08 8.27
CA SER A 90 2.45 -0.18 8.85
C SER A 90 2.34 1.24 8.27
N LEU A 91 2.22 1.36 6.94
CA LEU A 91 2.12 2.64 6.25
C LEU A 91 0.82 3.37 6.61
N SER A 92 -0.31 2.66 6.66
CA SER A 92 -1.60 3.24 7.07
C SER A 92 -1.56 3.73 8.53
N ALA A 93 -0.92 2.98 9.44
CA ALA A 93 -0.75 3.41 10.82
C ALA A 93 0.16 4.65 10.92
N ALA A 94 1.28 4.67 10.21
CA ALA A 94 2.19 5.81 10.16
C ALA A 94 1.51 7.07 9.62
N LEU A 95 0.75 6.96 8.52
CA LEU A 95 0.02 8.07 7.93
C LEU A 95 -1.13 8.57 8.82
N ALA A 96 -1.79 7.68 9.57
CA ALA A 96 -2.81 8.09 10.53
C ALA A 96 -2.22 8.92 11.68
N LEU A 97 -1.09 8.49 12.22
CA LEU A 97 -0.34 9.22 13.24
C LEU A 97 0.19 10.56 12.71
N TYR A 98 0.79 10.56 11.53
CA TYR A 98 1.28 11.77 10.86
C TYR A 98 0.15 12.77 10.61
N GLY A 99 -0.96 12.32 10.01
CA GLY A 99 -2.10 13.17 9.74
C GLY A 99 -2.72 13.76 11.01
N HIS A 100 -2.69 13.02 12.12
CA HIS A 100 -3.12 13.54 13.42
C HIS A 100 -2.15 14.59 13.96
N ALA A 101 -0.85 14.30 13.97
CA ALA A 101 0.19 15.18 14.53
C ALA A 101 0.32 16.51 13.77
N GLU A 102 0.23 16.47 12.45
CA GLU A 102 0.36 17.65 11.58
C GLU A 102 -0.97 18.41 11.37
N GLY A 103 -2.08 17.91 11.92
CA GLY A 103 -3.39 18.54 11.76
C GLY A 103 -3.97 18.42 10.34
N PHE A 104 -3.71 17.30 9.65
CA PHE A 104 -4.29 16.96 8.35
C PHE A 104 -5.45 15.97 8.49
N PRO A 105 -6.69 16.43 8.77
CA PRO A 105 -7.80 15.57 9.11
C PRO A 105 -8.24 14.63 7.99
N THR A 106 -8.05 15.03 6.73
CA THR A 106 -8.36 14.18 5.56
C THR A 106 -7.35 13.04 5.43
N VAL A 107 -6.07 13.31 5.63
CA VAL A 107 -4.99 12.30 5.63
C VAL A 107 -5.21 11.30 6.76
N ALA A 108 -5.47 11.79 7.98
CA ALA A 108 -5.73 10.92 9.12
C ALA A 108 -6.94 10.00 8.88
N ARG A 109 -8.04 10.55 8.33
CA ARG A 109 -9.24 9.77 8.01
C ARG A 109 -8.96 8.71 6.95
N GLU A 110 -8.35 9.09 5.84
CA GLU A 110 -8.07 8.15 4.75
C GLU A 110 -7.12 7.05 5.19
N ALA A 111 -6.10 7.39 5.98
CA ALA A 111 -5.18 6.41 6.55
C ALA A 111 -5.88 5.42 7.50
N LEU A 112 -6.86 5.87 8.31
CA LEU A 112 -7.68 4.98 9.13
C LEU A 112 -8.61 4.07 8.29
N CYS A 113 -9.12 4.57 7.17
CA CYS A 113 -9.85 3.75 6.19
C CYS A 113 -8.93 2.68 5.59
N GLY A 114 -7.71 3.05 5.19
CA GLY A 114 -6.69 2.11 4.71
C GLY A 114 -6.30 1.06 5.74
N LEU A 115 -6.14 1.46 7.01
CA LEU A 115 -5.86 0.55 8.11
C LEU A 115 -7.00 -0.45 8.29
N SER A 116 -8.25 0.01 8.21
CA SER A 116 -9.44 -0.85 8.31
C SER A 116 -9.54 -1.83 7.15
N ARG A 117 -9.29 -1.38 5.90
CA ARG A 117 -9.23 -2.22 4.69
C ARG A 117 -8.13 -3.27 4.73
N THR A 118 -7.03 -2.97 5.42
CA THR A 118 -5.88 -3.87 5.55
C THR A 118 -6.09 -4.89 6.67
N ALA A 119 -6.73 -4.47 7.78
CA ALA A 119 -6.95 -5.32 8.95
C ALA A 119 -8.11 -6.32 8.79
N GLY A 120 -9.11 -6.00 7.96
CA GLY A 120 -10.15 -6.96 7.53
C GLY A 120 -9.59 -7.96 6.53
#